data_AF-A0A957UUN1-F1
#
_entry.id   AF-A0A957UUN1-F1
#
_cell.length_a   1.000
_cell.length_b   1.000
_cell.length_c   1.000
_cell.angle_alpha   90.00
_cell.angle_beta   90.00
_cell.angle_gamma   90.00
#
_symmetry.space_group_name_H-M   'P 1'
#
loop_
_entity.id
_entity.type
_entity.pdbx_description
1 polymer ?
#
loop_
_entity_poly.entity_id
_entity_poly.type
_entity_poly.pdbx_seq_one_letter_code
_entity_poly.pdbx_strand_id
1 'polypeptide(L)' 'AQFQATYGAHGPLYIFRAPGRVNLIGEHTDYNHGFVMPAALDKDILL' A
#
# COMPACT_ATOMS: atom_id res chain seq x y z
N ALA A 1 -13.13 13.82 0.68
CA ALA A 1 -14.46 14.29 1.13
C ALA A 1 -14.86 13.66 2.47
N GLN A 2 -14.91 12.32 2.59
CA GLN A 2 -15.34 11.67 3.83
C GLN A 2 -14.51 12.03 5.06
N PHE A 3 -13.18 12.04 4.95
CA PHE A 3 -12.29 12.45 6.06
C PHE A 3 -12.65 13.83 6.62
N GLN A 4 -12.82 14.83 5.75
CA GLN A 4 -13.20 16.19 6.17
C GLN A 4 -14.62 16.27 6.74
N ALA A 5 -15.55 15.44 6.25
CA ALA A 5 -16.90 15.37 6.83
C ALA A 5 -16.88 14.77 8.25
N THR A 6 -15.97 13.82 8.52
CA THR A 6 -15.83 13.18 9.84
C THR A 6 -15.03 14.05 10.83
N TYR A 7 -13.97 14.72 10.37
CA TYR A 7 -13.02 15.39 11.25
C TYR A 7 -12.96 16.92 11.09
N GLY A 8 -13.64 17.51 10.09
CA GLY A 8 -13.53 18.93 9.79
C GLY A 8 -12.31 19.30 8.94
N ALA A 9 -12.20 20.58 8.58
CA ALA A 9 -11.08 21.10 7.80
C ALA A 9 -10.00 21.70 8.72
N HIS A 10 -8.83 21.07 8.76
CA HIS A 10 -7.71 21.46 9.65
C HIS A 10 -6.43 21.87 8.91
N GLY A 11 -6.57 22.37 7.68
CA GLY A 11 -5.44 22.74 6.81
C GLY A 11 -5.30 21.80 5.61
N PRO A 12 -4.13 21.81 4.93
CA PRO A 12 -3.90 20.98 3.76
C PRO A 12 -4.03 19.48 4.09
N LEU A 13 -4.82 18.77 3.28
CA LEU A 13 -4.93 17.32 3.36
C LEU A 13 -3.92 16.68 2.41
N TYR A 14 -3.10 15.79 2.94
CA TYR A 14 -2.22 14.92 2.16
C TYR A 14 -2.79 13.51 2.20
N ILE A 15 -2.69 12.81 1.08
CA ILE A 15 -3.09 11.41 0.97
C ILE A 15 -1.88 10.63 0.46
N PHE A 16 -1.52 9.59 1.19
CA PHE A 16 -0.47 8.65 0.79
C PHE A 16 -1.12 7.35 0.35
N ARG A 17 -0.57 6.72 -0.68
CA ARG A 17 -1.13 5.50 -1.27
C ARG A 17 -0.10 4.39 -1.23
N ALA A 18 -0.46 3.26 -0.63
CA ALA A 18 0.36 2.06 -0.60
C ALA A 18 -0.42 0.88 -1.23
N PRO A 19 0.01 0.36 -2.39
CA PRO A 19 -0.63 -0.81 -2.98
C PRO A 19 -0.27 -2.07 -2.21
N GLY A 20 -1.23 -3.00 -2.13
CA GLY A 20 -0.94 -4.38 -1.80
C GLY A 20 -0.11 -5.05 -2.89
N ARG A 21 0.42 -6.24 -2.62
CA ARG A 21 1.19 -7.02 -3.59
C ARG A 21 0.85 -8.50 -3.51
N VAL A 22 0.92 -9.15 -4.67
CA VAL A 22 0.98 -10.60 -4.77
C VAL A 22 2.39 -11.01 -5.13
N ASN A 23 2.84 -12.15 -4.66
CA ASN A 23 4.10 -12.73 -5.09
C ASN A 23 3.82 -13.78 -6.16
N LEU A 24 4.48 -13.69 -7.32
CA LEU A 24 4.25 -14.62 -8.42
C LEU A 24 5.12 -15.88 -8.28
N ILE A 25 6.35 -15.72 -7.76
CA ILE A 25 7.29 -16.81 -7.44
C ILE A 25 8.34 -16.33 -6.42
N GLY A 26 8.91 -17.28 -5.67
CA GLY A 26 9.91 -17.02 -4.63
C GLY A 26 9.29 -16.89 -3.24
N GLU A 27 8.33 -17.76 -2.89
CA GLU A 27 7.85 -17.83 -1.51
C GLU A 27 8.96 -18.32 -0.58
N HIS A 28 9.06 -17.74 0.61
CA HIS A 28 9.99 -18.17 1.66
C HIS A 28 11.49 -18.06 1.30
N THR A 29 11.85 -17.31 0.25
CA THR A 29 13.25 -17.07 -0.15
C THR A 29 13.77 -15.70 0.26
N ASP A 30 12.90 -14.73 0.46
CA ASP A 30 13.21 -13.32 0.72
C ASP A 30 14.01 -13.13 2.01
N TYR A 31 13.60 -13.78 3.10
CA TYR A 31 14.33 -13.75 4.37
C TYR A 31 15.66 -14.52 4.35
N ASN A 32 15.95 -15.23 3.25
CA ASN A 32 17.24 -15.88 2.99
C ASN A 32 18.07 -15.13 1.93
N HIS A 33 17.74 -13.86 1.65
CA HIS A 33 18.37 -13.03 0.61
C HIS A 33 18.22 -13.59 -0.82
N GLY A 34 17.23 -14.45 -1.06
CA GLY A 34 16.87 -14.91 -2.40
C GLY A 34 16.10 -13.85 -3.19
N PHE A 35 16.10 -13.97 -4.52
CA PHE A 35 15.26 -13.14 -5.37
C PHE A 35 13.78 -13.58 -5.28
N VAL A 36 12.89 -12.61 -5.51
CA VAL A 36 11.43 -12.77 -5.58
C VAL A 36 10.87 -12.00 -6.77
N MET A 37 9.70 -12.39 -7.28
CA MET A 37 9.01 -11.69 -8.37
C MET A 37 7.61 -11.24 -7.94
N PRO A 38 7.49 -10.16 -7.14
CA PRO A 38 6.21 -9.62 -6.75
C PRO A 38 5.63 -8.68 -7.81
N ALA A 39 4.32 -8.50 -7.75
CA ALA A 39 3.60 -7.48 -8.51
C ALA A 39 2.67 -6.69 -7.57
N ALA A 40 2.63 -5.38 -7.74
CA ALA A 40 1.65 -4.53 -7.09
C ALA A 40 0.25 -4.85 -7.64
N LEU A 41 -0.74 -4.86 -6.75
CA LEU A 41 -2.15 -5.00 -7.10
C LEU A 41 -2.78 -3.63 -7.36
N ASP A 42 -3.95 -3.64 -7.99
CA ASP A 42 -4.83 -2.47 -8.11
C ASP A 42 -5.61 -2.16 -6.82
N LYS A 43 -5.35 -2.91 -5.74
CA LYS A 43 -5.91 -2.71 -4.41
C LYS A 43 -4.88 -2.04 -3.51
N ASP A 44 -5.30 -0.97 -2.85
CA ASP A 44 -4.43 -0.13 -2.05
C ASP A 44 -5.05 0.28 -0.70
N ILE A 45 -4.20 0.81 0.17
CA ILE A 45 -4.59 1.54 1.37
C ILE A 45 -4.22 3.01 1.17
N LEU A 46 -5.18 3.88 1.47
CA LEU A 46 -5.00 5.33 1.53
C LEU A 46 -4.80 5.74 2.98
N LEU A 47 -3.71 6.47 3.24
CA LEU A 47 -3.31 7.02 4.54
C LEU A 47 -3.48 8.54 4.51
#